data_AF-A0A9N9JZV7-F1
#
_entry.id   AF-A0A9N9JZV7-F1
#
_cell.length_a   1.000
_cell.length_b   1.000
_cell.length_c   1.000
_cell.angle_alpha   90.00
_cell.angle_beta   90.00
_cell.angle_gamma   90.00
#
_symmetry.space_group_name_H-M   'P 1'
#
loop_
_entity.id
_entity.type
_entity.pdbx_description
1 polymer ?
#
loop_
_entity_poly.entity_id
_entity_poly.type
_entity_poly.pdbx_seq_one_letter_code
_entity_poly.pdbx_strand_id
1 'polypeptide(L)'
;SFKRNLTTTQSITKNTSNSNDNTFTKSNIQEHCISAISAEKIIDRIKFLKENIYNRINYELLEDFPKWLKGLHMQNLAHHFEGKKWQEIKKMDDKHLEKLGITDHVTRSILGSHFWAFDNNKG
;
A
#
# COMPACT_ATOMS: atom_id res chain seq x y z
N SER A 1 -33.78 29.63 13.53
CA SER A 1 -32.83 29.89 14.63
C SER A 1 -32.81 28.72 15.60
N PHE A 2 -31.80 27.87 15.51
CA PHE A 2 -31.61 26.70 16.37
C PHE A 2 -31.01 27.13 17.72
N LYS A 3 -31.69 26.77 18.82
CA LYS A 3 -31.27 27.05 20.19
C LYS A 3 -30.23 26.03 20.65
N ARG A 4 -29.08 26.52 21.09
CA ARG A 4 -27.99 25.74 21.69
C ARG A 4 -28.30 25.53 23.17
N ASN A 5 -28.17 24.30 23.67
CA ASN A 5 -28.10 24.04 25.10
C ASN A 5 -26.65 23.69 25.45
N LEU A 6 -26.02 24.58 26.21
CA LEU A 6 -24.80 24.35 26.98
C LEU A 6 -25.21 23.81 28.35
N THR A 7 -24.55 22.77 28.83
CA THR A 7 -24.56 22.44 30.26
C THR A 7 -23.17 21.97 30.67
N THR A 8 -22.48 22.87 31.37
CA THR A 8 -21.25 22.65 32.14
C THR A 8 -21.67 22.43 33.58
N THR A 9 -21.10 21.44 34.29
CA THR A 9 -20.70 21.56 35.71
C THR A 9 -19.68 20.47 36.05
N GLN A 10 -18.60 20.92 36.68
CA GLN A 10 -17.40 20.23 37.16
C GLN A 10 -17.71 19.44 38.45
N SER A 11 -16.95 18.42 38.86
CA SER A 11 -15.86 18.56 39.87
C SER A 11 -15.20 17.18 40.09
N ILE A 12 -13.89 17.03 39.87
CA ILE A 12 -12.80 16.93 40.87
C ILE A 12 -12.88 15.74 41.83
N THR A 13 -11.95 14.79 41.68
CA THR A 13 -11.20 14.21 42.81
C THR A 13 -9.76 13.95 42.38
N LYS A 14 -8.83 14.41 43.23
CA LYS A 14 -7.36 14.31 43.12
C LYS A 14 -6.85 12.99 43.70
N ASN A 15 -5.55 12.76 43.46
CA ASN A 15 -4.61 11.83 44.10
C ASN A 15 -4.48 10.49 43.34
N THR A 16 -3.30 9.92 43.06
CA THR A 16 -2.00 9.95 43.75
C THR A 16 -0.90 9.63 42.74
N SER A 17 0.27 10.26 42.88
CA SER A 17 1.50 9.90 42.17
C SER A 17 1.85 8.43 42.34
N ASN A 18 2.19 7.71 41.26
CA ASN A 18 3.11 6.59 41.40
C ASN A 18 4.10 6.49 40.25
N SER A 19 5.31 6.21 40.67
CA SER A 19 6.60 6.17 40.00
C SER A 19 6.67 5.16 38.85
N ASN A 20 7.37 5.59 37.79
CA ASN A 20 8.37 4.86 37.00
C ASN A 20 8.28 3.34 36.99
N ASP A 21 7.89 2.78 35.84
CA ASP A 21 8.72 1.87 35.03
C ASP A 21 7.79 1.19 34.03
N ASN A 22 7.62 1.81 32.86
CA ASN A 22 7.14 1.09 31.70
C ASN A 22 8.33 0.97 30.75
N THR A 23 9.20 0.01 31.08
CA THR A 23 10.01 -0.67 30.08
C THR A 23 9.05 -1.15 29.00
N PHE A 24 8.92 -0.34 27.94
CA PHE A 24 8.33 -0.73 26.68
C PHE A 24 9.26 -1.78 26.09
N THR A 25 9.20 -2.97 26.68
CA THR A 25 9.79 -4.17 26.15
C THR A 25 9.21 -4.28 24.75
N LYS A 26 10.10 -4.10 23.77
CA LYS A 26 9.93 -4.46 22.36
C LYS A 26 9.60 -5.95 22.26
N SER A 27 8.50 -6.37 22.86
CA SER A 27 7.95 -7.69 22.74
C SER A 27 7.09 -7.68 21.48
N ASN A 28 7.43 -8.59 20.57
CA ASN A 28 6.52 -9.09 19.55
C ASN A 28 6.07 -8.15 18.43
N ILE A 29 6.99 -7.40 17.82
CA ILE A 29 6.83 -7.08 16.39
C ILE A 29 7.71 -8.04 15.60
N GLN A 30 7.14 -9.23 15.37
CA GLN A 30 7.20 -9.87 14.06
C GLN A 30 8.60 -10.23 13.52
N GLU A 31 9.40 -10.96 14.31
CA GLU A 31 10.64 -11.61 13.81
C GLU A 31 10.36 -12.92 13.02
N HIS A 32 9.10 -13.23 12.77
CA HIS A 32 8.61 -14.27 11.86
C HIS A 32 7.47 -13.62 11.08
N CYS A 33 7.62 -13.14 9.84
CA CYS A 33 7.99 -13.92 8.65
C CYS A 33 8.65 -13.03 7.58
N ILE A 34 9.95 -12.74 7.74
CA ILE A 34 10.81 -12.47 6.56
C ILE A 34 11.26 -13.84 6.03
N SER A 35 10.32 -14.64 5.55
CA SER A 35 10.62 -15.96 5.01
C SER A 35 11.30 -15.81 3.64
N ALA A 36 12.59 -16.13 3.59
CA ALA A 36 13.33 -16.58 2.40
C ALA A 36 13.31 -15.71 1.13
N ILE A 37 12.99 -14.41 1.22
CA ILE A 37 13.29 -13.48 0.13
C ILE A 37 14.75 -13.07 0.31
N SER A 38 15.59 -13.50 -0.63
CA SER A 38 17.01 -13.15 -0.62
C SER A 38 17.18 -11.62 -0.72
N ALA A 39 18.19 -11.07 -0.06
CA ALA A 39 18.44 -9.64 -0.06
C ALA A 39 18.57 -9.06 -1.48
N GLU A 40 19.10 -9.87 -2.42
CA GLU A 40 19.22 -9.49 -3.84
C GLU A 40 17.85 -9.21 -4.46
N LYS A 41 16.83 -10.03 -4.18
CA LYS A 41 15.46 -9.82 -4.69
C LYS A 41 14.85 -8.52 -4.17
N ILE A 42 15.19 -8.11 -2.96
CA ILE A 42 14.72 -6.84 -2.38
C ILE A 42 15.42 -5.68 -3.09
N ILE A 43 16.73 -5.76 -3.28
CA ILE A 43 17.54 -4.75 -3.99
C ILE A 43 17.05 -4.59 -5.42
N ASP A 44 16.84 -5.70 -6.14
CA ASP A 44 16.33 -5.70 -7.52
C ASP A 44 14.97 -5.05 -7.62
N ARG A 45 14.05 -5.36 -6.69
CA ARG A 45 12.73 -4.72 -6.64
C ARG A 45 12.84 -3.22 -6.39
N ILE A 46 13.67 -2.79 -5.44
CA ILE A 46 13.87 -1.36 -5.16
C ILE A 46 14.43 -0.63 -6.39
N LYS A 47 15.43 -1.23 -7.06
CA LYS A 47 16.01 -0.69 -8.28
C LYS A 47 14.96 -0.55 -9.38
N PHE A 48 14.18 -1.61 -9.60
CA PHE A 48 13.08 -1.60 -10.56
C PHE A 48 12.08 -0.48 -10.31
N LEU A 49 11.63 -0.33 -9.05
CA LEU A 49 10.68 0.71 -8.65
C LEU A 49 11.21 2.12 -8.91
N LYS A 50 12.50 2.37 -8.60
CA LYS A 50 13.13 3.67 -8.86
C LYS A 50 13.20 3.97 -10.36
N GLU A 51 13.66 3.02 -11.16
CA GLU A 51 13.94 3.22 -12.58
C GLU A 51 12.67 3.28 -13.45
N ASN A 52 11.58 2.60 -13.04
CA ASN A 52 10.41 2.40 -13.89
C ASN A 52 9.11 3.02 -13.35
N ILE A 53 9.09 3.46 -12.08
CA ILE A 53 7.89 4.03 -11.45
C ILE A 53 8.18 5.42 -10.85
N TYR A 54 9.12 5.52 -9.90
CA TYR A 54 9.26 6.75 -9.08
C TYR A 54 10.08 7.86 -9.72
N ASN A 55 11.17 7.56 -10.44
CA ASN A 55 11.96 8.61 -11.09
C ASN A 55 11.36 8.99 -12.45
N ARG A 56 10.85 7.99 -13.16
CA ARG A 56 10.21 8.10 -14.48
C ARG A 56 9.33 6.89 -14.70
N ILE A 57 8.11 7.12 -15.16
CA ILE A 57 7.23 6.03 -15.60
C ILE A 57 7.77 5.47 -16.92
N ASN A 58 8.10 4.18 -16.93
CA ASN A 58 8.48 3.48 -18.16
C ASN A 58 7.24 3.04 -18.93
N TYR A 59 6.73 3.91 -19.81
CA TYR A 59 5.54 3.62 -20.63
C TYR A 59 5.73 2.46 -21.61
N GLU A 60 6.93 2.25 -22.13
CA GLU A 60 7.23 1.11 -23.00
C GLU A 60 7.03 -0.22 -22.26
N LEU A 61 7.43 -0.25 -20.98
CA LEU A 61 7.20 -1.42 -20.13
C LEU A 61 5.73 -1.59 -19.74
N LEU A 62 4.96 -0.50 -19.62
CA LEU A 62 3.51 -0.58 -19.34
C LEU A 62 2.71 -1.18 -20.50
N GLU A 63 3.13 -0.97 -21.75
CA GLU A 63 2.52 -1.64 -22.91
C GLU A 63 2.66 -3.17 -22.79
N ASP A 64 3.73 -3.65 -22.15
CA ASP A 64 3.90 -5.06 -21.76
C ASP A 64 3.57 -5.25 -20.27
N PHE A 65 2.28 -5.06 -19.93
CA PHE A 65 1.80 -5.10 -18.55
C PHE A 65 2.19 -6.39 -17.78
N PRO A 66 2.18 -7.61 -18.36
CA PRO A 66 2.72 -8.79 -17.70
C PRO A 66 4.20 -8.68 -17.31
N LYS A 67 5.06 -8.11 -18.17
CA LYS A 67 6.46 -7.84 -17.81
C LYS A 67 6.58 -6.77 -16.73
N TRP A 68 5.72 -5.75 -16.76
CA TRP A 68 5.68 -4.74 -15.70
C TRP A 68 5.35 -5.36 -14.34
N LEU A 69 4.33 -6.23 -14.27
CA LEU A 69 3.99 -6.99 -13.05
C LEU A 69 5.12 -7.93 -12.61
N LYS A 70 5.88 -8.50 -13.54
CA LYS A 70 7.04 -9.32 -13.21
C LYS A 70 8.10 -8.52 -12.45
N GLY A 71 8.36 -7.27 -12.83
CA GLY A 71 9.27 -6.39 -12.09
C GLY A 71 8.78 -6.03 -10.67
N LEU A 72 7.47 -6.10 -10.44
CA LEU A 72 6.87 -5.98 -9.11
C LEU A 72 6.84 -7.28 -8.30
N HIS A 73 7.27 -8.39 -8.90
CA HIS A 73 7.09 -9.76 -8.37
C HIS A 73 5.61 -10.15 -8.20
N MET A 74 4.74 -9.66 -9.08
CA MET A 74 3.28 -9.90 -9.10
C MET A 74 2.82 -10.54 -10.41
N GLN A 75 3.71 -11.23 -11.12
CA GLN A 75 3.43 -11.85 -12.43
C GLN A 75 2.31 -12.89 -12.39
N ASN A 76 2.06 -13.51 -11.24
CA ASN A 76 0.97 -14.45 -11.06
C ASN A 76 -0.41 -13.81 -11.30
N LEU A 77 -0.52 -12.49 -11.19
CA LEU A 77 -1.76 -11.75 -11.41
C LEU A 77 -1.99 -11.38 -12.89
N ALA A 78 -1.00 -11.60 -13.77
CA ALA A 78 -1.05 -11.12 -15.15
C ALA A 78 -2.29 -11.61 -15.93
N HIS A 79 -2.74 -12.84 -15.65
CA HIS A 79 -3.92 -13.43 -16.29
C HIS A 79 -5.22 -12.65 -16.02
N HIS A 80 -5.35 -11.96 -14.88
CA HIS A 80 -6.52 -11.12 -14.59
C HIS A 80 -6.62 -9.87 -15.49
N PHE A 81 -5.51 -9.50 -16.14
CA PHE A 81 -5.40 -8.32 -16.98
C PHE A 81 -5.30 -8.67 -18.48
N GLU A 82 -5.48 -9.93 -18.84
CA GLU A 82 -5.45 -10.37 -20.24
C GLU A 82 -6.49 -9.63 -21.09
N GLY A 83 -6.06 -9.16 -22.26
CA GLY A 83 -6.89 -8.39 -23.19
C GLY A 83 -7.17 -6.95 -22.76
N LYS A 84 -6.60 -6.46 -21.64
CA LYS A 84 -6.78 -5.08 -21.18
C LYS A 84 -5.60 -4.20 -21.54
N LYS A 85 -5.87 -2.95 -21.90
CA LYS A 85 -4.84 -1.95 -22.13
C LYS A 85 -4.41 -1.31 -20.82
N TRP A 86 -3.13 -0.96 -20.66
CA TRP A 86 -2.64 -0.36 -19.42
C TRP A 86 -3.34 0.96 -19.06
N GLN A 87 -3.83 1.70 -20.06
CA GLN A 87 -4.63 2.92 -19.88
C GLN A 87 -6.00 2.67 -19.24
N GLU A 88 -6.53 1.46 -19.39
CA GLU A 88 -7.75 1.00 -18.70
C GLU A 88 -7.40 0.51 -17.30
N ILE A 89 -6.31 -0.25 -17.18
CA ILE A 89 -5.84 -0.82 -15.91
C ILE A 89 -5.54 0.29 -14.89
N LYS A 90 -4.87 1.37 -15.30
CA LYS A 90 -4.57 2.49 -14.39
C LYS A 90 -5.81 3.18 -13.79
N LYS A 91 -6.97 3.02 -14.43
CA LYS A 91 -8.24 3.63 -13.96
C LYS A 91 -9.00 2.70 -13.01
N MET A 92 -8.48 1.50 -12.75
CA MET A 92 -9.13 0.54 -11.87
C MET A 92 -8.95 0.95 -10.41
N ASP A 93 -10.07 1.02 -9.69
CA ASP A 93 -10.08 1.13 -8.23
C ASP A 93 -10.14 -0.26 -7.58
N ASP A 94 -10.19 -0.29 -6.25
CA ASP A 94 -10.28 -1.52 -5.46
C ASP A 94 -11.43 -2.44 -5.90
N LYS A 95 -12.60 -1.86 -6.21
CA LYS A 95 -13.79 -2.63 -6.63
C LYS A 95 -13.63 -3.21 -8.03
N HIS A 96 -12.96 -2.50 -8.94
CA HIS A 96 -12.66 -3.03 -10.26
C HIS A 96 -11.70 -4.22 -10.17
N LEU A 97 -10.66 -4.11 -9.34
CA LEU A 97 -9.69 -5.19 -9.12
C LEU A 97 -10.33 -6.42 -8.46
N GLU A 98 -11.23 -6.21 -7.50
CA GLU A 98 -12.00 -7.30 -6.88
C GLU A 98 -12.87 -8.04 -7.92
N LYS A 99 -13.56 -7.30 -8.78
CA LYS A 99 -14.37 -7.88 -9.88
C LYS A 99 -13.55 -8.66 -10.91
N LEU A 100 -12.25 -8.41 -11.02
CA LEU A 100 -11.34 -9.19 -11.87
C LEU A 100 -10.90 -10.51 -11.23
N GLY A 101 -11.29 -10.77 -9.97
CA GLY A 101 -10.93 -11.98 -9.25
C GLY A 101 -9.75 -11.81 -8.30
N ILE A 102 -9.23 -10.59 -8.11
CA ILE A 102 -8.18 -10.30 -7.13
C ILE A 102 -8.86 -10.07 -5.78
N THR A 103 -9.20 -11.15 -5.09
CA THR A 103 -10.03 -11.09 -3.86
C THR A 103 -9.27 -10.65 -2.62
N ASP A 104 -7.94 -10.76 -2.61
CA ASP A 104 -7.11 -10.31 -1.50
C ASP A 104 -6.96 -8.79 -1.46
N HIS A 105 -7.46 -8.17 -0.38
CA HIS A 105 -7.45 -6.72 -0.20
C HIS A 105 -6.02 -6.15 -0.14
N VAL A 106 -5.06 -6.88 0.46
CA VAL A 106 -3.67 -6.40 0.55
C VAL A 106 -3.05 -6.31 -0.84
N THR A 107 -3.24 -7.33 -1.67
CA THR A 107 -2.80 -7.37 -3.06
C THR A 107 -3.43 -6.24 -3.87
N ARG A 108 -4.74 -5.99 -3.73
CA ARG A 108 -5.41 -4.86 -4.41
C ARG A 108 -4.87 -3.50 -3.98
N SER A 109 -4.65 -3.31 -2.68
CA SER A 109 -4.08 -2.08 -2.12
C SER A 109 -2.67 -1.79 -2.67
N ILE A 110 -1.83 -2.83 -2.79
CA ILE A 110 -0.49 -2.71 -3.40
C ILE A 110 -0.58 -2.32 -4.87
N LEU A 111 -1.43 -2.99 -5.65
CA LEU A 111 -1.64 -2.65 -7.07
C LEU A 111 -2.15 -1.21 -7.24
N GLY A 112 -3.17 -0.82 -6.48
CA GLY A 112 -3.73 0.53 -6.52
C GLY A 112 -2.71 1.60 -6.18
N SER A 113 -1.81 1.33 -5.22
CA SER A 113 -0.72 2.25 -4.87
C SER A 113 0.25 2.46 -6.05
N HIS A 114 0.58 1.39 -6.77
CA HIS A 114 1.41 1.51 -7.97
C HIS A 114 0.69 2.25 -9.10
N PHE A 115 -0.63 2.07 -9.24
CA PHE A 115 -1.41 2.79 -10.26
C PHE A 115 -1.54 4.28 -9.95
N TRP A 116 -1.72 4.62 -8.66
CA TRP A 116 -1.75 6.02 -8.22
C TRP A 116 -0.44 6.76 -8.52
N ALA A 117 0.70 6.06 -8.46
CA ALA A 117 1.99 6.64 -8.84
C ALA A 117 2.06 7.06 -10.32
N PHE A 118 1.16 6.58 -11.19
CA PHE A 118 1.11 7.00 -12.58
C PHE A 118 0.68 8.46 -12.76
N ASP A 119 -0.23 8.95 -11.92
CA ASP A 119 -0.79 10.30 -12.08
C ASP A 119 0.03 11.36 -11.34
N ASN A 120 0.75 10.98 -10.29
CA ASN A 120 1.57 11.90 -9.48
C ASN A 120 3.00 12.10 -10.01
N ASN A 121 3.42 11.31 -11.01
CA ASN A 121 4.71 11.48 -11.70
C ASN A 121 4.62 12.36 -12.95
N LYS A 122 3.55 13.15 -13.10
CA LYS A 122 3.49 14.25 -14.06
C LYS A 122 4.22 15.47 -13.47
N GLY A 123 5.56 15.35 -13.42
CA GLY A 123 6.46 16.51 -13.28
C GLY A 123 6.65 17.19 -14.63
#